data_AF-A0A6J8E0V8-F1
#
_entry.id   AF-A0A6J8E0V8-F1
#
_cell.length_a   1.000
_cell.length_b   1.000
_cell.length_c   1.000
_cell.angle_alpha   90.00
_cell.angle_beta   90.00
_cell.angle_gamma   90.00
#
_symmetry.space_group_name_H-M   'P 1'
#
loop_
_entity.id
_entity.type
_entity.pdbx_description
1 polymer ?
#
loop_
_entity_poly.entity_id
_entity_poly.type
_entity_poly.pdbx_seq_one_letter_code
_entity_poly.pdbx_strand_id
1 'polypeptide(L)'
;MNGFKLYVSNTTTIPPDGHLCYADSGNDTDLPNITQSIPCYQLGKYVIYYDDVGSKENTKGGYYGPIVELCYVAINGEKRPRLSDGETPKPEGKLYKMSSNDDNIKDQLKTILESMNDIKKGQSSIQKMFENYLVKTELMSSIDDKVKDLKSDIDLQ
;
A
#
# COMPACT_ATOMS: atom_id res chain seq x y z
N MET A 1 -6.36 -5.83 -29.76
CA MET A 1 -6.78 -6.25 -28.41
C MET A 1 -6.22 -5.21 -27.46
N ASN A 2 -6.91 -4.65 -26.47
CA ASN A 2 -6.16 -3.82 -25.50
C ASN A 2 -5.30 -4.81 -24.72
N GLY A 3 -3.99 -4.63 -24.74
CA GLY A 3 -3.07 -5.57 -24.15
C GLY A 3 -3.00 -5.48 -22.63
N PHE A 4 -2.04 -6.18 -22.03
CA PHE A 4 -1.84 -6.19 -20.59
C PHE A 4 -0.92 -5.09 -20.10
N LYS A 5 -0.95 -4.85 -18.78
CA LYS A 5 -0.10 -3.88 -18.09
C LYS A 5 0.65 -4.56 -16.95
N LEU A 6 1.87 -4.10 -16.68
CA LEU A 6 2.68 -4.52 -15.55
C LEU A 6 2.94 -3.34 -14.62
N TYR A 7 2.70 -3.55 -13.33
CA TYR A 7 2.91 -2.55 -12.30
C TYR A 7 3.87 -3.06 -11.23
N VAL A 8 4.65 -2.15 -10.65
CA VAL A 8 5.36 -2.38 -9.38
C VAL A 8 4.68 -1.56 -8.31
N SER A 9 4.14 -2.21 -7.26
CA SER A 9 3.46 -1.54 -6.15
C SER A 9 3.95 -2.02 -4.78
N ASN A 10 3.64 -1.22 -3.76
CA ASN A 10 3.77 -1.59 -2.36
C ASN A 10 2.46 -2.11 -1.76
N THR A 11 1.35 -2.02 -2.50
CA THR A 11 0.02 -2.50 -2.12
C THR A 11 -0.46 -3.55 -3.14
N THR A 12 -1.58 -4.20 -2.84
CA THR A 12 -2.24 -5.17 -3.74
C THR A 12 -3.58 -4.62 -4.25
N THR A 13 -3.70 -3.30 -4.39
CA THR A 13 -4.94 -2.66 -4.86
C THR A 13 -5.22 -2.99 -6.32
N ILE A 14 -6.51 -3.09 -6.67
CA ILE A 14 -6.98 -3.32 -8.04
C ILE A 14 -8.09 -2.28 -8.31
N PRO A 15 -7.95 -1.37 -9.29
CA PRO A 15 -6.82 -1.25 -10.22
C PRO A 15 -5.51 -0.87 -9.49
N PRO A 16 -4.33 -1.25 -10.04
CA PRO A 16 -3.06 -1.02 -9.38
C PRO A 16 -2.74 0.48 -9.22
N ASP A 17 -2.34 0.87 -8.01
CA ASP A 17 -1.88 2.23 -7.65
C ASP A 17 -0.35 2.43 -7.83
N GLY A 18 0.34 1.41 -8.34
CA GLY A 18 1.79 1.35 -8.45
C GLY A 18 2.38 2.07 -9.67
N HIS A 19 3.70 1.96 -9.81
CA HIS A 19 4.40 2.44 -11.00
C HIS A 19 4.14 1.52 -12.19
N LEU A 20 3.64 2.08 -13.30
CA LEU A 20 3.46 1.36 -14.55
C LEU A 20 4.83 1.10 -15.21
N CYS A 21 5.23 -0.17 -15.24
CA CYS A 21 6.48 -0.62 -15.87
C CYS A 21 6.31 -0.88 -17.37
N TYR A 22 5.14 -1.38 -17.77
CA TYR A 22 4.86 -1.75 -19.15
C TYR A 22 3.36 -1.72 -19.42
N ALA A 23 2.99 -1.28 -20.62
CA ALA A 23 1.64 -1.38 -21.14
C ALA A 23 1.76 -1.87 -22.58
N ASP A 24 1.16 -3.01 -22.86
CA ASP A 24 1.01 -3.50 -24.21
C ASP A 24 0.02 -2.58 -24.95
N SER A 25 0.50 -2.00 -26.05
CA SER A 25 -0.27 -1.05 -26.85
C SER A 25 -1.41 -1.73 -27.61
N GLY A 26 -1.38 -3.05 -27.77
CA GLY A 26 -2.49 -3.81 -28.33
C GLY A 26 -2.78 -3.58 -29.81
N ASN A 27 -1.95 -2.74 -30.44
CA ASN A 27 -2.00 -2.36 -31.86
C ASN A 27 -1.21 -3.33 -32.74
N ASP A 28 -0.37 -4.17 -32.15
CA ASP A 28 0.29 -5.24 -32.86
C ASP A 28 -0.73 -6.35 -33.12
N THR A 29 -1.02 -6.61 -34.39
CA THR A 29 -1.83 -7.74 -34.86
C THR A 29 -1.19 -9.09 -34.58
N ASP A 30 0.09 -9.09 -34.21
CA ASP A 30 0.85 -10.26 -33.79
C ASP A 30 0.75 -10.44 -32.28
N LEU A 31 0.59 -11.69 -31.84
CA LEU A 31 0.61 -12.03 -30.43
C LEU A 31 1.89 -11.46 -29.77
N PRO A 32 1.79 -10.88 -28.56
CA PRO A 32 2.96 -10.40 -27.84
C PRO A 32 4.00 -11.52 -27.78
N ASN A 33 5.27 -11.18 -28.03
CA ASN A 33 6.35 -12.16 -28.08
C ASN A 33 6.30 -13.07 -26.83
N ILE A 34 6.35 -14.38 -27.04
CA ILE A 34 6.21 -15.42 -26.01
C ILE A 34 7.28 -15.24 -24.91
N THR A 35 8.43 -14.64 -25.26
CA THR A 35 9.50 -14.32 -24.32
C THR A 35 9.78 -12.82 -24.35
N GLN A 36 9.38 -12.12 -23.30
CA GLN A 36 9.64 -10.69 -23.12
C GLN A 36 10.46 -10.42 -21.88
N SER A 37 11.49 -9.59 -22.04
CA SER A 37 12.26 -9.03 -20.93
C SER A 37 11.93 -7.55 -20.83
N ILE A 38 11.28 -7.17 -19.72
CA ILE A 38 10.75 -5.82 -19.52
C ILE A 38 11.62 -5.15 -18.44
N PRO A 39 12.49 -4.19 -18.81
CA PRO A 39 13.32 -3.49 -17.83
C PRO A 39 12.45 -2.56 -16.99
N CYS A 40 12.43 -2.78 -15.66
CA CYS A 40 11.78 -1.86 -14.72
C CYS A 40 12.57 -1.77 -13.42
N TYR A 41 13.11 -0.58 -13.14
CA TYR A 41 13.98 -0.32 -11.99
C TYR A 41 13.22 0.44 -10.91
N GLN A 42 12.30 -0.24 -10.24
CA GLN A 42 11.48 0.35 -9.19
C GLN A 42 11.55 -0.43 -7.90
N LEU A 43 11.45 0.29 -6.79
CA LEU A 43 11.29 -0.30 -5.47
C LEU A 43 9.81 -0.63 -5.25
N GLY A 44 9.52 -1.90 -5.02
CA GLY A 44 8.18 -2.35 -4.67
C GLY A 44 8.20 -3.71 -4.01
N LYS A 45 7.05 -4.08 -3.45
CA LYS A 45 6.83 -5.39 -2.82
C LYS A 45 6.15 -6.37 -3.78
N TYR A 46 5.36 -5.85 -4.71
CA TYR A 46 4.54 -6.63 -5.63
C TYR A 46 4.83 -6.21 -7.07
N VAL A 47 4.92 -7.21 -7.95
CA VAL A 47 4.81 -7.04 -9.40
C VAL A 47 3.43 -7.55 -9.80
N ILE A 48 2.60 -6.69 -10.38
CA ILE A 48 1.20 -6.97 -10.67
C ILE A 48 1.01 -6.98 -12.18
N TYR A 49 0.60 -8.14 -12.69
CA TYR A 49 0.04 -8.27 -14.03
C TYR A 49 -1.43 -7.87 -13.98
N TYR A 50 -1.83 -6.91 -14.82
CA TYR A 50 -3.18 -6.36 -14.83
C TYR A 50 -3.69 -6.21 -16.27
N ASP A 51 -4.85 -6.77 -16.53
CA ASP A 51 -5.57 -6.65 -17.81
C ASP A 51 -6.92 -5.98 -17.53
N ASP A 52 -7.19 -4.88 -18.23
CA ASP A 52 -8.43 -4.12 -18.11
C ASP A 52 -9.54 -4.64 -19.05
N VAL A 53 -9.20 -5.54 -19.97
CA VAL A 53 -10.13 -6.28 -20.83
C VAL A 53 -10.64 -7.50 -20.08
N GLY A 54 -11.23 -7.24 -18.91
CA GLY A 54 -12.00 -8.25 -18.19
C GLY A 54 -13.02 -8.92 -19.12
N SER A 55 -13.26 -10.21 -18.88
CA SER A 55 -14.19 -11.00 -19.67
C SER A 55 -15.52 -10.28 -19.86
N LYS A 56 -15.86 -9.95 -21.10
CA LYS A 56 -17.11 -9.24 -21.39
C LYS A 56 -18.24 -10.24 -21.26
N GLU A 57 -19.21 -9.94 -20.41
CA GLU A 57 -20.45 -10.68 -20.34
C GLU A 57 -21.18 -10.49 -21.67
N ASN A 58 -21.40 -11.58 -22.40
CA ASN A 58 -22.22 -11.56 -23.60
C ASN A 58 -23.70 -11.47 -23.21
N THR A 59 -24.55 -11.07 -24.15
CA THR A 59 -26.01 -10.97 -23.96
C THR A 59 -26.71 -12.30 -23.62
N LYS A 60 -25.96 -13.41 -23.55
CA LYS A 60 -26.40 -14.76 -23.20
C LYS A 60 -25.80 -15.27 -21.87
N GLY A 61 -25.18 -14.39 -21.06
CA GLY A 61 -24.62 -14.74 -19.75
C GLY A 61 -23.29 -15.51 -19.79
N GLY A 62 -22.61 -15.52 -20.94
CA GLY A 62 -21.29 -16.12 -21.13
C GLY A 62 -20.18 -15.08 -21.10
N TYR A 63 -19.12 -15.38 -20.37
CA TYR A 63 -17.91 -14.58 -20.27
C TYR A 63 -16.99 -14.87 -21.48
N TYR A 64 -16.76 -13.89 -22.36
CA TYR A 64 -15.77 -14.00 -23.44
C TYR A 64 -14.71 -12.90 -23.31
N GLY A 65 -13.46 -13.30 -23.14
CA GLY A 65 -12.30 -12.41 -23.04
C GLY A 65 -11.02 -13.19 -23.35
N PRO A 66 -9.92 -12.52 -23.70
CA PRO A 66 -8.65 -13.19 -23.86
C PRO A 66 -8.25 -13.86 -22.53
N ILE A 67 -8.06 -15.18 -22.56
CA ILE A 67 -7.45 -15.89 -21.43
C ILE A 67 -5.95 -15.75 -21.63
N VAL A 68 -5.29 -15.03 -20.72
CA VAL A 68 -3.83 -14.96 -20.72
C VAL A 68 -3.29 -15.91 -19.66
N GLU A 69 -2.52 -16.89 -20.13
CA GLU A 69 -1.78 -17.81 -19.27
C GLU A 69 -0.32 -17.35 -19.19
N LEU A 70 0.18 -17.14 -17.98
CA LEU A 70 1.59 -16.82 -17.74
C LEU A 70 2.36 -18.13 -17.55
N CYS A 71 3.01 -18.61 -18.61
CA CYS A 71 3.75 -19.87 -18.57
C CYS A 71 4.96 -19.83 -17.61
N TYR A 72 5.65 -18.69 -17.55
CA TYR A 72 6.82 -18.50 -16.69
C TYR A 72 7.04 -17.02 -16.41
N VAL A 73 7.33 -16.69 -15.15
CA VAL A 73 7.66 -15.32 -14.72
C VAL A 73 8.96 -15.36 -13.93
N ALA A 74 9.97 -14.64 -14.41
CA ALA A 74 11.21 -14.39 -13.69
C ALA A 74 11.30 -12.90 -13.33
N ILE A 75 11.60 -12.62 -12.07
CA ILE A 75 11.83 -11.26 -11.57
C ILE A 75 13.29 -11.17 -11.15
N ASN A 76 14.07 -10.37 -11.88
CA ASN A 76 15.45 -10.06 -11.53
C ASN A 76 15.48 -8.73 -10.79
N GLY A 77 16.08 -8.72 -9.60
CA GLY A 77 16.19 -7.50 -8.80
C GLY A 77 17.21 -7.64 -7.69
N GLU A 78 17.55 -6.51 -7.09
CA GLU A 78 18.43 -6.46 -5.93
C GLU A 78 17.62 -6.30 -4.64
N LYS A 79 18.03 -7.02 -3.60
CA LYS A 79 17.41 -6.88 -2.28
C LYS A 79 17.92 -5.58 -1.66
N ARG A 80 17.00 -4.68 -1.28
CA ARG A 80 17.38 -3.48 -0.55
C ARG A 80 18.10 -3.88 0.75
N PRO A 81 19.32 -3.37 1.03
CA PRO A 81 19.97 -3.58 2.32
C PRO A 81 19.05 -3.11 3.44
N ARG A 82 18.88 -3.92 4.47
CA ARG A 82 18.25 -3.44 5.71
C ARG A 82 19.26 -2.50 6.36
N LEU A 83 18.91 -1.23 6.53
CA LEU A 83 19.64 -0.36 7.46
C LEU A 83 19.58 -1.03 8.84
N SER A 84 20.72 -1.08 9.52
CA SER A 84 20.94 -1.76 10.81
C SER A 84 20.03 -1.27 11.94
N ASP A 85 19.28 -0.19 11.72
CA ASP A 85 18.63 0.58 12.78
C ASP A 85 17.09 0.42 12.75
N GLY A 86 16.57 -0.49 11.92
CA GLY A 86 15.12 -0.76 11.84
C GLY A 86 14.29 0.35 11.18
N GLU A 87 14.89 1.51 10.87
CA GLU A 87 14.26 2.54 10.06
C GLU A 87 14.37 2.20 8.57
N THR A 88 13.22 2.20 7.90
CA THR A 88 13.17 2.13 6.44
C THR A 88 13.88 3.35 5.87
N PRO A 89 14.86 3.21 4.93
CA PRO A 89 15.45 4.36 4.29
C PRO A 89 14.33 5.12 3.57
N LYS A 90 14.07 6.36 4.02
CA LYS A 90 13.25 7.32 3.27
C LYS A 90 13.75 7.30 1.83
N PRO A 91 12.84 7.18 0.83
CA PRO A 91 13.26 7.25 -0.56
C PRO A 91 14.06 8.55 -0.73
N GLU A 92 15.29 8.44 -1.23
CA GLU A 92 16.02 9.61 -1.69
C GLU A 92 15.14 10.28 -2.73
N GLY A 93 14.58 11.44 -2.34
CA GLY A 93 13.81 12.25 -3.24
C GLY A 93 14.72 12.68 -4.37
N LYS A 94 14.66 11.96 -5.50
CA LYS A 94 15.05 12.55 -6.77
C LYS A 94 14.16 13.77 -6.93
N LEU A 95 14.74 14.94 -6.71
CA LEU A 95 14.13 16.22 -6.99
C LEU A 95 13.90 16.28 -8.50
N TYR A 96 12.74 15.79 -8.95
CA TYR A 96 12.27 16.04 -10.30
C TYR A 96 12.11 17.56 -10.40
N LYS A 97 13.01 18.22 -11.13
CA LYS A 97 12.77 19.58 -11.61
C LYS A 97 11.58 19.51 -12.55
N MET A 98 10.37 19.69 -12.01
CA MET A 98 9.18 19.90 -12.82
C MET A 98 9.27 21.31 -13.40
N SER A 99 9.27 21.36 -14.72
CA SER A 99 9.20 22.60 -15.48
C SER A 99 7.87 23.31 -15.21
N SER A 100 7.96 24.46 -14.55
CA SER A 100 7.08 25.64 -14.67
C SER A 100 5.58 25.42 -14.96
N ASN A 101 4.78 25.45 -13.89
CA ASN A 101 3.61 26.33 -13.77
C ASN A 101 3.41 26.61 -12.26
N ASP A 102 4.05 27.68 -11.79
CA ASP A 102 4.60 27.83 -10.43
C ASP A 102 3.60 28.22 -9.33
N ASP A 103 2.36 28.60 -9.67
CA ASP A 103 1.39 29.08 -8.67
C ASP A 103 0.45 27.97 -8.16
N ASN A 104 -0.03 27.09 -9.05
CA ASN A 104 -0.94 26.00 -8.67
C ASN A 104 -0.24 24.91 -7.82
N ILE A 105 1.05 24.66 -8.09
CA ILE A 105 1.84 23.66 -7.35
C ILE A 105 2.11 24.12 -5.91
N LYS A 106 2.31 25.43 -5.68
CA LYS A 106 2.54 25.97 -4.33
C LYS A 106 1.29 25.84 -3.46
N ASP A 107 0.12 26.11 -4.03
CA ASP A 107 -1.15 25.97 -3.30
C ASP A 107 -1.47 24.50 -2.99
N GLN A 108 -1.19 23.58 -3.92
CA GLN A 108 -1.32 22.15 -3.66
C GLN A 108 -0.35 21.67 -2.58
N LEU A 109 0.92 22.12 -2.61
CA LEU A 109 1.91 21.78 -1.58
C LEU A 109 1.53 22.34 -0.21
N LYS A 110 0.97 23.56 -0.16
CA LYS A 110 0.48 24.16 1.09
C LYS A 110 -0.69 23.37 1.68
N THR A 111 -1.64 22.97 0.84
CA THR A 111 -2.79 22.14 1.24
C THR A 111 -2.33 20.78 1.77
N ILE A 112 -1.33 20.17 1.14
CA ILE A 112 -0.74 18.91 1.60
C ILE A 112 -0.05 19.10 2.95
N LEU A 113 0.69 20.19 3.13
CA LEU A 113 1.41 20.48 4.38
C LEU A 113 0.45 20.71 5.56
N GLU A 114 -0.65 21.43 5.33
CA GLU A 114 -1.72 21.62 6.31
C GLU A 114 -2.37 20.28 6.68
N SER A 115 -2.70 19.45 5.69
CA SER A 115 -3.26 18.11 5.91
C SER A 115 -2.30 17.21 6.71
N MET A 116 -0.99 17.29 6.45
CA MET A 116 0.01 16.52 7.22
C MET A 116 0.10 16.96 8.68
N ASN A 117 -0.05 18.26 8.96
CA ASN A 117 -0.07 18.78 10.32
C ASN A 117 -1.33 18.32 11.08
N ASP A 118 -2.49 18.32 10.42
CA ASP A 118 -3.74 17.85 11.00
C ASP A 118 -3.69 16.35 11.30
N ILE A 119 -3.14 15.54 10.40
CA ILE A 119 -2.90 14.10 10.64
C ILE A 119 -1.98 13.91 11.85
N LYS A 120 -0.88 14.67 11.95
CA LYS A 120 0.05 14.58 13.08
C LYS A 120 -0.60 14.95 14.41
N LYS A 121 -1.48 15.95 14.41
CA LYS A 121 -2.26 16.35 15.59
C LYS A 121 -3.28 15.27 15.98
N GLY A 122 -3.93 14.64 14.99
CA GLY A 122 -4.81 13.49 15.20
C GLY A 122 -4.09 12.30 15.82
N GLN A 123 -2.91 11.95 15.32
CA GLN A 123 -2.07 10.87 15.85
C GLN A 123 -1.68 11.12 17.32
N SER A 124 -1.25 12.34 17.66
CA SER A 124 -0.94 12.69 19.07
C SER A 124 -2.17 12.59 19.99
N SER A 125 -3.36 12.91 19.48
CA SER A 125 -4.59 12.81 20.26
C SER A 125 -4.99 11.34 20.49
N ILE A 126 -4.85 10.48 19.48
CA ILE A 126 -5.11 9.04 19.59
C ILE A 126 -4.12 8.40 20.58
N GLN A 127 -2.84 8.80 20.52
CA GLN A 127 -1.82 8.29 21.43
C GLN A 127 -2.13 8.65 22.89
N LYS A 128 -2.55 9.89 23.16
CA LYS A 128 -3.01 10.31 24.50
C LYS A 128 -4.27 9.55 24.95
N MET A 129 -5.20 9.25 24.05
CA MET A 129 -6.36 8.42 24.39
C MET A 129 -5.93 7.00 24.80
N PHE A 130 -4.97 6.41 24.09
CA PHE A 130 -4.48 5.07 24.38
C PHE A 130 -3.72 5.02 25.71
N GLU A 131 -2.86 6.01 25.99
CA GLU A 131 -2.18 6.15 27.28
C GLU A 131 -3.17 6.30 28.44
N ASN A 132 -4.20 7.14 28.30
CA ASN A 132 -5.26 7.28 29.30
C ASN A 132 -6.07 5.98 29.49
N TYR A 133 -6.31 5.22 28.43
CA TYR A 133 -7.03 3.95 28.50
C TYR A 133 -6.20 2.88 29.21
N LEU A 134 -4.90 2.81 28.96
CA LEU A 134 -3.98 1.91 29.65
C LEU A 134 -3.92 2.23 31.16
N VAL A 135 -3.77 3.50 31.53
CA VAL A 135 -3.79 3.94 32.94
C VAL A 135 -5.10 3.55 33.63
N LYS A 136 -6.25 3.71 32.95
CA LYS A 136 -7.55 3.31 33.49
C LYS A 136 -7.66 1.80 33.69
N THR A 137 -7.04 1.01 32.81
CA THR A 137 -7.09 -0.46 32.85
C THR A 137 -6.22 -1.00 34.00
N GLU A 138 -5.04 -0.42 34.22
CA GLU A 138 -4.18 -0.74 35.38
C GLU A 138 -4.84 -0.36 36.72
N LEU A 139 -5.58 0.76 36.74
CA LEU A 139 -6.32 1.16 37.94
C LEU A 139 -7.44 0.16 38.27
N MET A 140 -8.12 -0.37 37.24
CA MET A 140 -9.19 -1.36 37.43
C MET A 140 -8.64 -2.71 37.92
N SER A 141 -7.50 -3.18 37.40
CA SER A 141 -6.89 -4.41 37.90
C SER A 141 -6.44 -4.29 39.36
N SER A 142 -5.90 -3.13 39.76
CA SER A 142 -5.51 -2.88 41.16
C SER A 142 -6.71 -2.82 42.11
N ILE A 143 -7.89 -2.41 41.63
CA ILE A 143 -9.13 -2.42 42.41
C ILE A 143 -9.68 -3.84 42.53
N ASP A 144 -9.68 -4.61 41.45
CA ASP A 144 -10.15 -6.01 41.46
C ASP A 144 -9.34 -6.88 42.43
N ASP A 145 -8.00 -6.71 42.46
CA ASP A 145 -7.13 -7.42 43.39
C ASP A 145 -7.46 -7.06 44.86
N LYS A 146 -7.66 -5.77 45.17
CA LYS A 146 -8.04 -5.33 46.53
C LYS A 146 -9.43 -5.79 46.94
N VAL A 147 -10.39 -5.83 46.01
CA VAL A 147 -11.75 -6.33 46.27
C VAL A 147 -11.73 -7.83 46.52
N LYS A 148 -10.83 -8.57 45.85
CA LYS A 148 -10.66 -10.01 46.06
C LYS A 148 -10.06 -10.32 47.44
N ASP A 149 -9.06 -9.56 47.86
CA ASP A 149 -8.44 -9.68 49.19
C ASP A 149 -9.44 -9.35 50.32
N LEU A 150 -10.24 -8.29 50.15
CA LEU A 150 -11.30 -7.95 51.12
C LEU A 150 -12.39 -9.01 51.21
N LYS A 151 -12.67 -9.72 50.11
CA LYS A 151 -13.68 -10.78 50.08
C LYS A 151 -13.19 -12.05 50.78
N SER A 152 -11.90 -12.40 50.66
CA SER A 152 -11.32 -13.50 51.42
C SER A 152 -11.33 -13.27 52.93
N ASP A 153 -11.23 -12.02 53.38
CA ASP A 153 -11.27 -11.68 54.81
C ASP A 153 -12.69 -11.72 55.39
N ILE A 154 -13.72 -11.52 54.55
CA ILE A 154 -15.14 -11.58 54.97
C ILE A 154 -15.65 -13.02 55.03
N ASP A 155 -15.18 -13.92 54.15
CA ASP A 155 -15.58 -15.34 54.15
C ASP A 155 -14.92 -16.17 55.28
N LEU A 156 -14.11 -15.54 56.14
CA LEU A 156 -13.41 -16.15 57.29
C LEU A 156 -14.01 -15.79 58.67
N GLN A 157 -15.16 -15.11 58.73
CA GLN A 157 -15.96 -14.87 59.95
C GLN A 157 -17.26 -15.68 59.97
#